data_AF-A0A2V7EAS7-F1
#
_entry.id   AF-A0A2V7EAS7-F1
#
_cell.length_a   1.000
_cell.length_b   1.000
_cell.length_c   1.000
_cell.angle_alpha   90.00
_cell.angle_beta   90.00
_cell.angle_gamma   90.00
#
_symmetry.space_group_name_H-M   'P 1'
#
loop_
_entity.id
_entity.type
_entity.pdbx_description
1 polymer ?
#
loop_
_entity_poly.entity_id
_entity_poly.type
_entity_poly.pdbx_seq_one_letter_code
_entity_poly.pdbx_strand_id
1 'polypeptide(L)'
;MLQTTISNAGLDFHPLNTGANSFPLNTRLAFAASSEPLIEIYDTHCYQRVGTIPIKDPIIGPVKAAYRASTGQLVLVGATARGVVIATLPNTFTTTCP
;
A
#
# COMPACT_ATOMS: atom_id res chain seq x y z
N MET A 1 3.42 -4.92 15.39
CA MET A 1 2.86 -3.57 15.17
C MET A 1 3.21 -3.14 13.76
N LEU A 2 2.26 -2.60 13.01
CA LEU A 2 2.50 -2.04 11.69
C LEU A 2 3.24 -0.71 11.87
N GLN A 3 4.56 -0.78 11.96
CA GLN A 3 5.40 0.37 12.29
C GLN A 3 5.82 1.05 10.98
N THR A 4 5.21 2.18 10.68
CA THR A 4 5.64 3.09 9.62
C THR A 4 6.78 3.96 10.14
N THR A 5 7.71 4.32 9.26
CA THR A 5 8.81 5.23 9.62
C THR A 5 8.24 6.64 9.85
N ILE A 6 8.01 6.97 11.12
CA ILE A 6 7.86 8.33 11.69
C ILE A 6 7.04 9.30 10.81
N SER A 7 5.71 9.16 10.81
CA SER A 7 4.71 10.25 10.80
C SER A 7 3.30 9.68 10.62
N ASN A 8 2.26 10.50 10.85
CA ASN A 8 0.85 10.24 10.52
C ASN A 8 0.61 10.18 8.99
N ALA A 9 1.49 9.50 8.26
CA ALA A 9 1.43 9.36 6.83
C ALA A 9 0.27 8.42 6.45
N GLY A 10 -0.42 8.72 5.35
CA GLY A 10 -1.63 8.02 4.96
C GLY A 10 -1.46 6.50 4.87
N LEU A 11 -2.50 5.79 5.33
CA LEU A 11 -2.64 4.35 5.25
C LEU A 11 -3.94 4.01 4.54
N ASP A 12 -3.89 3.04 3.63
CA ASP A 12 -5.09 2.44 3.04
C ASP A 12 -4.87 0.95 2.81
N PHE A 13 -5.97 0.22 2.59
CA PHE A 13 -5.94 -1.21 2.35
C PHE A 13 -6.22 -1.52 0.89
N HIS A 14 -5.81 -2.70 0.43
CA HIS A 14 -6.30 -3.23 -0.83
C HIS A 14 -7.85 -3.23 -0.81
N PRO A 15 -8.55 -2.76 -1.85
CA PRO A 15 -10.01 -2.61 -1.81
C PRO A 15 -10.80 -3.90 -1.56
N LEU A 16 -10.20 -5.03 -1.89
CA LEU A 16 -10.75 -6.38 -1.63
C LEU A 16 -10.20 -7.02 -0.35
N ASN A 17 -9.49 -6.27 0.51
CA ASN A 17 -9.02 -6.75 1.79
C ASN A 17 -10.20 -6.94 2.75
N THR A 18 -10.39 -8.17 3.24
CA THR A 18 -11.42 -8.57 4.20
C THR A 18 -10.83 -8.93 5.57
N GLY A 19 -9.62 -8.44 5.87
CA GLY A 19 -8.89 -8.65 7.11
C GLY A 19 -7.98 -9.87 7.09
N ALA A 20 -7.81 -10.51 8.24
CA ALA A 20 -6.85 -11.61 8.45
C ALA A 20 -7.10 -12.85 7.55
N ASN A 21 -8.34 -13.03 7.09
CA ASN A 21 -8.76 -14.16 6.24
C ASN A 21 -8.89 -13.79 4.75
N SER A 22 -8.32 -12.64 4.34
CA SER A 22 -8.39 -12.20 2.93
C SER A 22 -7.82 -13.25 1.97
N PHE A 23 -8.60 -13.57 0.94
CA PHE A 23 -8.21 -14.44 -0.15
C PHE A 23 -8.77 -13.90 -1.48
N PRO A 24 -8.02 -13.96 -2.60
CA PRO A 24 -6.66 -14.48 -2.75
C PRO A 24 -5.60 -13.66 -1.99
N LEU A 25 -4.41 -14.24 -1.74
CA LEU A 25 -3.38 -13.64 -0.86
C LEU A 25 -2.94 -12.23 -1.29
N ASN A 26 -3.03 -11.90 -2.58
CA ASN A 26 -2.72 -10.56 -3.10
C ASN A 26 -3.74 -9.49 -2.74
N THR A 27 -4.89 -9.87 -2.15
CA THR A 27 -5.86 -8.92 -1.59
C THR A 27 -5.57 -8.56 -0.13
N ARG A 28 -4.63 -9.26 0.52
CA ARG A 28 -4.31 -9.14 1.94
C ARG A 28 -3.25 -8.06 2.21
N LEU A 29 -3.40 -6.91 1.56
CA LEU A 29 -2.37 -5.86 1.57
C LEU A 29 -2.84 -4.59 2.29
N ALA A 30 -1.90 -3.94 2.96
CA ALA A 30 -1.96 -2.57 3.43
C ALA A 30 -0.85 -1.76 2.77
N PHE A 31 -1.16 -0.51 2.43
CA PHE A 31 -0.26 0.46 1.83
C PHE A 31 -0.06 1.59 2.83
N ALA A 32 1.19 1.83 3.18
CA ALA A 32 1.55 2.85 4.15
C ALA A 32 2.54 3.83 3.52
N ALA A 33 2.26 5.12 3.66
CA ALA A 33 3.24 6.14 3.33
C ALA A 33 4.38 6.15 4.37
N SER A 34 5.58 6.50 3.91
CA SER A 34 6.78 6.65 4.73
C SER A 34 7.21 8.13 4.79
N SER A 35 8.00 8.49 5.80
CA SER A 35 8.75 9.77 5.81
C SER A 35 9.78 9.86 4.68
N GLU A 36 10.16 8.71 4.11
CA GLU A 36 10.99 8.60 2.92
C GLU A 36 10.13 8.65 1.65
N PRO A 37 10.71 8.95 0.47
CA PRO A 37 9.98 8.98 -0.79
C PRO A 37 9.65 7.57 -1.31
N LEU A 38 8.91 6.80 -0.51
CA LEU A 38 8.44 5.46 -0.82
C LEU A 38 7.08 5.16 -0.17
N ILE A 39 6.38 4.17 -0.73
CA ILE A 39 5.20 3.53 -0.12
C ILE A 39 5.61 2.12 0.29
N GLU A 40 5.36 1.77 1.54
CA GLU A 40 5.57 0.43 2.06
C GLU A 40 4.31 -0.42 1.89
N ILE A 41 4.48 -1.66 1.46
CA ILE A 41 3.40 -2.63 1.30
C ILE A 41 3.56 -3.70 2.37
N TYR A 42 2.51 -3.91 3.15
CA TYR A 42 2.48 -4.91 4.20
C TYR A 42 1.39 -5.94 3.96
N ASP A 43 1.64 -7.15 4.43
CA ASP A 43 0.61 -8.15 4.57
C ASP A 43 -0.22 -7.89 5.84
N THR A 44 -1.55 -7.91 5.74
CA THR A 44 -2.44 -7.59 6.86
C THR A 44 -2.72 -8.74 7.83
N HIS A 45 -2.23 -9.95 7.55
CA HIS A 45 -2.37 -11.09 8.45
C HIS A 45 -1.13 -11.27 9.32
N CYS A 46 0.07 -11.31 8.71
CA CYS A 46 1.31 -11.44 9.48
C CYS A 46 2.06 -10.12 9.73
N TYR A 47 1.55 -8.99 9.23
CA TYR A 47 2.12 -7.66 9.47
C TYR A 47 3.57 -7.51 8.97
N GLN A 48 3.97 -8.35 8.02
CA GLN A 48 5.30 -8.31 7.41
C GLN A 48 5.30 -7.43 6.17
N ARG A 49 6.39 -6.69 5.96
CA ARG A 49 6.57 -5.91 4.73
C ARG A 49 6.83 -6.86 3.55
N VAL A 50 6.04 -6.74 2.50
CA VAL A 50 6.12 -7.57 1.28
C VAL A 50 6.69 -6.82 0.08
N GLY A 51 6.81 -5.49 0.17
CA GLY A 51 7.41 -4.69 -0.89
C GLY A 51 7.51 -3.22 -0.53
N THR A 52 8.21 -2.47 -1.39
CA THR A 52 8.28 -1.02 -1.35
C THR A 52 8.15 -0.46 -2.76
N ILE A 53 7.54 0.71 -2.87
CA ILE A 53 7.32 1.40 -4.15
C ILE A 53 7.99 2.76 -4.06
N PRO A 54 9.06 3.01 -4.84
CA PRO A 54 9.67 4.33 -4.85
C PRO A 54 8.72 5.35 -5.48
N ILE A 55 8.64 6.52 -4.86
CA ILE A 55 7.90 7.69 -5.37
C ILE A 55 8.86 8.89 -5.40
N LYS A 56 8.43 9.98 -6.04
CA LYS A 56 9.31 11.15 -6.21
C LYS A 56 9.45 12.00 -4.95
N ASP A 57 8.34 12.17 -4.24
CA ASP A 57 8.25 13.02 -3.04
C ASP A 57 7.49 12.24 -1.95
N PRO A 58 7.85 12.40 -0.67
CA PRO A 58 7.17 11.71 0.42
C PRO A 58 5.70 12.14 0.49
N ILE A 59 4.82 11.18 0.79
CA ILE A 59 3.39 11.43 0.99
C ILE A 59 3.19 11.99 2.40
N ILE A 60 2.58 13.16 2.48
CA ILE A 60 2.32 13.88 3.74
C ILE A 60 0.83 13.88 4.12
N GLY A 61 -0.03 13.41 3.21
CA GLY A 61 -1.48 13.39 3.38
C GLY A 61 -2.06 11.98 3.28
N PRO A 62 -3.36 11.86 2.96
CA PRO A 62 -4.00 10.57 2.81
C PRO A 62 -3.42 9.78 1.62
N VAL A 63 -3.47 8.45 1.75
CA VAL A 63 -3.23 7.50 0.68
C VAL A 63 -4.57 6.86 0.34
N LYS A 64 -4.81 6.61 -0.95
CA LYS A 64 -5.95 5.83 -1.43
C LYS A 64 -5.47 4.74 -2.39
N ALA A 65 -5.90 3.51 -2.15
CA ALA A 65 -5.74 2.39 -3.05
C ALA A 65 -7.05 2.12 -3.80
N ALA A 66 -6.91 1.82 -5.09
CA ALA A 66 -7.99 1.37 -5.96
C ALA A 66 -7.54 0.12 -6.73
N TYR A 67 -8.49 -0.78 -7.00
CA TYR A 67 -8.27 -1.97 -7.81
C TYR A 67 -9.04 -1.82 -9.12
N ARG A 68 -8.31 -1.83 -10.24
CA ARG A 68 -8.90 -1.72 -11.57
C ARG A 68 -9.21 -3.12 -12.09
N ALA A 69 -10.46 -3.56 -11.90
CA ALA A 69 -10.90 -4.91 -12.28
C ALA A 69 -10.69 -5.22 -13.77
N SER A 70 -10.77 -4.23 -14.66
CA SER A 70 -10.57 -4.42 -16.11
C SER A 70 -9.13 -4.78 -16.50
N THR A 71 -8.13 -4.37 -15.72
CA THR A 71 -6.71 -4.65 -15.99
C THR A 71 -6.02 -5.50 -14.93
N GLY A 72 -6.70 -5.73 -13.80
CA GLY A 72 -6.12 -6.42 -12.64
C GLY A 72 -5.04 -5.63 -11.90
N GLN A 73 -4.91 -4.32 -12.17
CA GLN A 73 -3.87 -3.47 -11.58
C GLN A 73 -4.35 -2.76 -10.32
N LEU A 74 -3.38 -2.38 -9.49
CA LEU A 74 -3.57 -1.46 -8.38
C LEU A 74 -3.23 -0.04 -8.82
N VAL A 75 -4.00 0.92 -8.32
CA VAL A 75 -3.73 2.34 -8.47
C VAL A 75 -3.64 2.93 -7.07
N LEU A 76 -2.48 3.48 -6.74
CA LEU A 76 -2.26 4.21 -5.49
C LEU A 76 -2.24 5.70 -5.80
N VAL A 77 -2.94 6.48 -4.98
CA VAL A 77 -2.98 7.94 -5.05
C VAL A 77 -2.57 8.49 -3.70
N GLY A 78 -1.65 9.44 -3.67
CA GLY A 78 -1.19 10.08 -2.44
C GLY A 78 -0.93 11.56 -2.61
N ALA A 79 -1.14 12.33 -1.55
CA ALA A 79 -0.85 13.76 -1.51
C ALA A 79 0.56 14.04 -0.97
N THR A 80 1.36 14.79 -1.71
CA THR A 80 2.71 15.25 -1.35
C THR A 80 2.72 16.77 -1.20
N ALA A 81 3.80 17.34 -0.66
CA ALA A 81 3.97 18.79 -0.59
C ALA A 81 4.01 19.48 -1.97
N ARG A 82 4.25 18.70 -3.04
CA ARG A 82 4.41 19.20 -4.42
C ARG A 82 3.25 18.85 -5.34
N GLY A 83 2.22 18.15 -4.84
CA GLY A 83 1.05 17.78 -5.62
C GLY A 83 0.55 16.38 -5.29
N VAL A 84 0.04 15.67 -6.31
CA VAL A 84 -0.50 14.31 -6.17
C VAL A 84 0.41 13.33 -6.89
N VAL A 85 0.78 12.24 -6.23
CA VAL A 85 1.44 11.09 -6.85
C VAL A 85 0.40 10.03 -7.20
N ILE A 86 0.53 9.46 -8.39
CA ILE A 86 -0.27 8.31 -8.84
C ILE A 86 0.70 7.21 -9.26
N ALA A 87 0.62 6.05 -8.62
CA ALA A 87 1.40 4.87 -8.97
C ALA A 87 0.47 3.75 -9.44
N THR A 88 0.73 3.21 -10.63
CA THR A 88 0.03 2.01 -11.13
C THR A 88 0.93 0.81 -10.96
N LEU A 89 0.43 -0.22 -10.29
CA LEU A 89 1.21 -1.37 -9.86
C LEU A 89 0.56 -2.68 -10.29
N PRO A 90 1.33 -3.75 -10.53
CA PRO A 90 0.78 -5.09 -10.65
C PRO A 90 0.18 -5.55 -9.32
N ASN A 91 -0.93 -6.30 -9.36
CA ASN A 91 -1.52 -6.90 -8.15
C ASN A 91 -0.90 -8.28 -7.83
N THR A 92 0.42 -8.30 -7.65
CA THR A 92 1.20 -9.55 -7.50
C THR A 92 1.92 -9.66 -6.16
N PHE A 93 1.80 -8.67 -5.28
CA PHE A 93 2.41 -8.71 -3.96
C PHE A 93 1.68 -9.72 -3.08
N THR A 94 2.41 -10.68 -2.52
CA THR A 94 1.87 -11.70 -1.62
C THR A 94 2.96 -12.11 -0.63
N THR A 95 2.57 -12.68 0.51
CA THR A 95 3.50 -13.43 1.36
C THR A 95 2.83 -14.69 1.88
N THR A 96 3.63 -15.73 2.12
CA THR A 96 3.24 -16.91 2.87
C THR A 96 3.81 -16.78 4.27
N CYS A 97 2.92 -16.61 5.24
CA CYS A 97 3.32 -16.50 6.64
C CYS A 97 3.55 -17.92 7.20
N PRO A 98 4.58 -18.13 8.05
CA PRO A 98 4.77 -19.38 8.79
C PRO A 98 3.60 -19.71 9.73
#